data_AF-A0A7U3UYV9-F1
#
_entry.id   AF-A0A7U3UYV9-F1
#
_cell.length_a   1.000
_cell.length_b   1.000
_cell.length_c   1.000
_cell.angle_alpha   90.00
_cell.angle_beta   90.00
_cell.angle_gamma   90.00
#
_symmetry.space_group_name_H-M   'P 1'
#
loop_
_entity.id
_entity.type
_entity.pdbx_description
1 polymer ?
#
loop_
_entity_poly.entity_id
_entity_poly.type
_entity_poly.pdbx_seq_one_letter_code
_entity_poly.pdbx_strand_id
1 'polypeptide(L)'
;MGYVFSLVLSREITEDEMAALKVGCGGAADFGTDVLPTDAELTVTKMDIDDADSPTLAEAIESALAAVAEVTDLSVSELFVPAQPAGGEGGEGGAVEAEEPVAVGAGTD
;
A
#
# COMPACT_ATOMS: atom_id res chain seq x y z
N MET A 1 -2.54 0.56 20.18
CA MET A 1 -3.58 0.62 19.14
C MET A 1 -2.81 0.61 17.85
N GLY A 2 -2.64 -0.57 17.26
CA GLY A 2 -2.01 -0.72 15.95
C GLY A 2 -3.00 -0.34 14.86
N TYR A 3 -2.49 0.12 13.74
CA TYR A 3 -3.21 0.31 12.51
C TYR A 3 -3.02 -0.91 11.63
N VAL A 4 -4.11 -1.35 10.99
CA VAL A 4 -4.07 -2.44 10.03
C VAL A 4 -4.16 -1.86 8.63
N PHE A 5 -3.16 -2.13 7.81
CA PHE A 5 -3.16 -1.78 6.39
C PHE A 5 -3.22 -3.04 5.54
N SER A 6 -3.76 -2.91 4.33
CA SER A 6 -3.94 -4.04 3.41
C SER A 6 -3.14 -3.82 2.13
N LEU A 7 -2.50 -4.88 1.65
CA LEU A 7 -1.80 -4.95 0.37
C LEU A 7 -2.51 -5.97 -0.51
N VAL A 8 -2.91 -5.58 -1.71
CA VAL A 8 -3.41 -6.50 -2.74
C VAL A 8 -2.27 -6.78 -3.71
N LEU A 9 -1.92 -8.05 -3.85
CA LEU A 9 -0.83 -8.50 -4.70
C LEU A 9 -1.29 -8.70 -6.15
N SER A 10 -0.36 -8.74 -7.09
CA SER A 10 -0.63 -8.90 -8.52
C SER A 10 -1.14 -10.29 -8.91
N ARG A 11 -0.99 -11.28 -8.03
CA ARG A 11 -1.42 -12.66 -8.24
C ARG A 11 -1.68 -13.37 -6.91
N GLU A 12 -2.28 -14.54 -7.00
CA GLU A 12 -2.28 -15.50 -5.91
C GLU A 12 -0.86 -16.02 -5.67
N ILE A 13 -0.41 -15.97 -4.41
CA ILE A 13 0.88 -16.50 -3.97
C ILE A 13 0.71 -17.87 -3.33
N THR A 14 1.77 -18.67 -3.38
CA THR A 14 1.82 -20.00 -2.76
C THR A 14 2.05 -19.92 -1.25
N GLU A 15 1.78 -21.01 -0.52
CA GLU A 15 2.02 -21.07 0.93
C GLU A 15 3.49 -20.80 1.32
N ASP A 16 4.43 -21.17 0.45
CA ASP A 16 5.87 -20.92 0.66
C ASP A 16 6.19 -19.42 0.56
N GLU A 17 5.63 -18.75 -0.46
CA GLU A 17 5.72 -17.30 -0.63
C GLU A 17 5.02 -16.56 0.52
N MET A 18 3.85 -17.04 0.97
CA MET A 18 3.16 -16.50 2.15
C MET A 18 4.04 -16.59 3.39
N ALA A 19 4.70 -17.72 3.61
CA ALA A 19 5.60 -17.90 4.74
C ALA A 19 6.80 -16.94 4.66
N ALA A 20 7.40 -16.78 3.48
CA ALA A 20 8.50 -15.85 3.25
C ALA A 20 8.08 -14.39 3.54
N LEU A 21 6.93 -13.96 2.99
CA LEU A 21 6.38 -12.63 3.24
C LEU A 21 6.05 -12.40 4.70
N LYS A 22 5.46 -13.41 5.37
CA LYS A 22 5.14 -13.32 6.80
C LYS A 22 6.39 -13.11 7.64
N VAL A 23 7.49 -13.79 7.32
CA VAL A 23 8.78 -13.59 7.99
C VAL A 23 9.34 -12.20 7.68
N GLY A 24 9.28 -11.75 6.43
CA GLY A 24 9.73 -10.41 6.02
C GLY A 24 8.94 -9.27 6.68
N CYS A 25 7.65 -9.49 6.97
CA CYS A 25 6.76 -8.54 7.65
C CYS A 25 6.80 -8.65 9.18
N GLY A 26 7.78 -9.34 9.78
CA GLY A 26 7.91 -9.46 11.23
C GLY A 26 6.90 -10.42 11.90
N GLY A 27 6.18 -11.24 11.12
CA GLY A 27 5.24 -12.25 11.61
C GLY A 27 3.79 -11.80 11.70
N ALA A 28 3.52 -10.50 11.53
CA ALA A 28 2.21 -9.87 11.73
C ALA A 28 1.41 -9.67 10.43
N ALA A 29 1.41 -10.68 9.54
CA ALA A 29 0.65 -10.66 8.29
C ALA A 29 -0.42 -11.76 8.28
N ASP A 30 -1.66 -11.37 8.00
CA ASP A 30 -2.79 -12.25 7.68
C ASP A 30 -3.01 -12.28 6.16
N PHE A 31 -3.37 -13.45 5.62
CA PHE A 31 -3.48 -13.65 4.18
C PHE A 31 -4.89 -14.09 3.83
N GLY A 32 -5.52 -13.36 2.91
CA GLY A 32 -6.80 -13.67 2.31
C GLY A 32 -6.72 -13.73 0.80
N THR A 33 -7.83 -14.13 0.19
CA THR A 33 -8.03 -14.05 -1.26
C THR A 33 -8.96 -12.89 -1.58
N ASP A 34 -8.66 -12.17 -2.66
CA ASP A 34 -9.45 -11.05 -3.16
C ASP A 34 -9.47 -11.08 -4.70
N VAL A 35 -10.19 -10.16 -5.34
CA VAL A 35 -10.28 -10.09 -6.81
C VAL A 35 -10.03 -8.66 -7.26
N LEU A 36 -9.31 -8.50 -8.37
CA LEU A 36 -9.01 -7.15 -8.86
C LEU A 36 -10.28 -6.48 -9.39
N PRO A 37 -10.50 -5.18 -9.13
CA PRO A 37 -11.65 -4.46 -9.66
C PRO A 37 -11.64 -4.39 -11.20
N THR A 38 -10.45 -4.49 -11.79
CA THR A 38 -10.24 -4.55 -13.24
C THR A 38 -10.50 -5.92 -13.84
N ASP A 39 -10.39 -6.99 -13.05
CA ASP A 39 -10.56 -8.38 -13.51
C ASP A 39 -11.06 -9.27 -12.36
N ALA A 40 -12.37 -9.49 -12.32
CA ALA A 40 -13.04 -10.22 -11.25
C ALA A 40 -12.89 -11.76 -11.37
N GLU A 41 -12.30 -12.25 -12.46
CA GLU A 41 -12.03 -13.68 -12.66
C GLU A 41 -10.63 -14.06 -12.14
N LEU A 42 -9.77 -13.07 -11.89
CA LEU A 42 -8.42 -13.25 -11.40
C LEU A 42 -8.39 -13.15 -9.87
N THR A 43 -8.26 -14.30 -9.21
CA THR A 43 -8.00 -14.36 -7.77
C THR A 43 -6.59 -13.86 -7.47
N VAL A 44 -6.51 -12.89 -6.58
CA VAL A 44 -5.26 -12.34 -6.06
C VAL A 44 -5.16 -12.57 -4.57
N THR A 45 -3.95 -12.49 -4.04
CA THR A 45 -3.76 -12.53 -2.59
C THR A 45 -3.85 -11.12 -2.01
N LYS A 46 -4.65 -11.01 -0.95
CA LYS A 46 -4.71 -9.84 -0.09
C LYS A 46 -3.96 -10.14 1.20
N MET A 47 -3.11 -9.22 1.63
CA MET A 47 -2.30 -9.32 2.83
C MET A 47 -2.68 -8.18 3.78
N ASP A 48 -3.15 -8.51 4.98
CA ASP A 48 -3.49 -7.57 6.03
C ASP A 48 -2.38 -7.56 7.08
N ILE A 49 -1.75 -6.42 7.32
CA ILE A 49 -0.61 -6.27 8.23
C ILE A 49 -0.97 -5.30 9.36
N ASP A 50 -0.69 -5.73 10.60
CA ASP A 50 -0.85 -4.90 11.79
C ASP A 50 0.50 -4.24 12.16
N ASP A 51 0.50 -2.92 12.36
CA ASP A 51 1.70 -2.17 12.75
C ASP A 51 2.08 -2.35 14.23
N ALA A 52 1.35 -3.14 15.02
CA ALA A 52 1.65 -3.37 16.44
C ALA A 52 3.06 -3.89 16.71
N ASP A 53 3.65 -4.63 15.76
CA ASP A 53 5.01 -5.16 15.83
C ASP A 53 6.07 -4.17 15.28
N SER A 54 5.64 -3.03 14.75
CA SER A 54 6.50 -1.98 14.19
C SER A 54 6.44 -0.69 15.02
N PRO A 55 7.51 0.13 15.00
CA PRO A 55 7.52 1.41 15.71
C PRO A 55 6.59 2.44 15.06
N THR A 56 6.40 2.34 13.74
CA THR A 56 5.49 3.19 12.97
C THR A 56 4.85 2.40 11.83
N LEU A 57 3.66 2.85 11.40
CA LEU A 57 2.98 2.34 10.22
C LEU A 57 3.82 2.47 8.95
N ALA A 58 4.59 3.55 8.80
CA ALA A 58 5.46 3.73 7.64
C ALA A 58 6.54 2.64 7.56
N GLU A 59 7.21 2.35 8.67
CA GLU A 59 8.21 1.27 8.74
C GLU A 59 7.60 -0.11 8.47
N ALA A 60 6.37 -0.34 8.93
CA ALA A 60 5.63 -1.57 8.65
C ALA A 60 5.31 -1.71 7.14
N ILE A 61 4.85 -0.62 6.51
CA ILE A 61 4.57 -0.58 5.07
C ILE A 61 5.85 -0.78 4.26
N GLU A 62 6.93 -0.08 4.60
CA GLU A 62 8.21 -0.22 3.91
C GLU A 62 8.77 -1.63 4.03
N SER A 63 8.70 -2.25 5.21
CA SER A 63 9.10 -3.64 5.42
C SER A 63 8.26 -4.61 4.59
N ALA A 64 6.94 -4.41 4.56
CA ALA A 64 6.05 -5.23 3.76
C ALA A 64 6.31 -5.09 2.25
N LEU A 65 6.52 -3.86 1.76
CA LEU A 65 6.88 -3.61 0.36
C LEU A 65 8.25 -4.20 -0.01
N ALA A 66 9.22 -4.10 0.89
CA ALA A 66 10.54 -4.71 0.71
C ALA A 66 10.42 -6.24 0.61
N ALA A 67 9.63 -6.88 1.48
CA ALA A 67 9.40 -8.31 1.45
C ALA A 67 8.73 -8.76 0.14
N VAL A 68 7.74 -8.00 -0.35
CA VAL A 68 7.11 -8.26 -1.66
C VAL A 68 8.13 -8.16 -2.80
N ALA A 69 9.04 -7.19 -2.74
CA ALA A 69 10.09 -7.03 -3.74
C ALA A 69 11.12 -8.17 -3.75
N GLU A 70 11.29 -8.93 -2.65
CA GLU A 70 12.15 -10.11 -2.62
C GLU A 70 11.52 -11.31 -3.36
N VAL A 71 10.19 -11.34 -3.49
CA VAL A 71 9.50 -12.39 -4.25
C VAL A 71 9.53 -12.04 -5.73
N THR A 72 10.18 -12.91 -6.51
CA THR A 72 10.31 -12.69 -7.96
C THR A 72 8.93 -12.74 -8.63
N ASP A 73 8.70 -11.81 -9.56
CA ASP A 73 7.43 -11.71 -10.31
C ASP A 73 6.20 -11.43 -9.41
N LEU A 74 6.43 -10.82 -8.25
CA LEU A 74 5.38 -10.33 -7.36
C LEU A 74 5.42 -8.81 -7.31
N SER A 75 4.24 -8.19 -7.31
CA SER A 75 4.10 -6.75 -7.19
C SER A 75 2.83 -6.41 -6.44
N VAL A 76 2.77 -5.20 -5.90
CA VAL A 76 1.56 -4.69 -5.24
C VAL A 76 0.69 -4.01 -6.28
N SER A 77 -0.53 -4.51 -6.44
CA SER A 77 -1.55 -3.91 -7.29
C SER A 77 -2.26 -2.75 -6.58
N GLU A 78 -2.64 -2.95 -5.32
CA GLU A 78 -3.32 -1.93 -4.53
C GLU A 78 -2.78 -1.90 -3.09
N LEU A 79 -2.67 -0.70 -2.52
CA LEU A 79 -2.28 -0.48 -1.13
C LEU A 79 -3.39 0.34 -0.45
N PHE A 80 -4.00 -0.24 0.57
CA PHE A 80 -5.00 0.41 1.40
C PHE A 80 -4.40 0.76 2.77
N VAL A 81 -4.26 2.06 3.04
CA VAL A 81 -3.76 2.56 4.32
C VAL A 81 -4.93 3.22 5.07
N PRO A 82 -5.21 2.83 6.32
CA PRO A 82 -6.26 3.47 7.09
C PRO A 82 -5.92 4.94 7.36
N ALA A 83 -6.94 5.80 7.34
CA ALA A 83 -6.77 7.22 7.62
C ALA A 83 -6.14 7.43 9.01
N GLN A 84 -4.91 7.93 9.02
CA GLN A 84 -4.22 8.29 10.27
C GLN A 84 -4.84 9.57 10.83
N PRO A 85 -5.05 9.67 12.16
CA PRO A 85 -5.41 10.94 12.77
C PRO A 85 -4.32 11.96 12.42
N ALA A 86 -4.73 13.08 11.82
CA ALA A 86 -3.82 14.15 11.42
C ALA A 86 -3.08 14.71 12.65
N GLY A 87 -1.87 14.22 12.89
CA GLY A 87 -1.09 14.59 14.06
C GLY A 87 0.31 14.01 14.03
N GLY A 88 1.23 14.78 13.44
CA GLY A 88 2.68 14.57 13.55
C GLY A 88 3.36 14.36 12.20
N GLU A 89 4.07 15.39 11.77
CA GLU A 89 4.89 15.45 10.55
C GLU A 89 5.63 14.16 10.18
N GLY A 90 5.51 13.73 8.91
CA GLY A 90 6.28 12.61 8.37
C GLY A 90 5.74 12.10 7.04
N GLY A 91 5.46 12.99 6.09
CA GLY A 91 4.98 12.61 4.77
C GLY A 91 5.37 13.65 3.73
N GLU A 92 6.54 13.48 3.13
CA GLU A 92 6.82 14.00 1.79
C GLU A 92 5.86 13.31 0.82
N GLY A 93 4.66 13.85 0.71
CA GLY A 93 3.68 13.51 -0.31
C GLY A 93 3.36 14.79 -1.06
N GLY A 94 4.14 15.06 -2.11
CA GLY A 94 3.92 16.18 -3.00
C GLY A 94 2.51 16.13 -3.58
N ALA A 95 1.61 16.92 -3.01
CA ALA A 95 0.43 17.38 -3.70
C ALA A 95 0.92 18.34 -4.79
N VAL A 96 1.11 17.81 -5.99
CA VAL A 96 1.05 18.60 -7.21
C VAL A 96 -0.37 19.18 -7.26
N GLU A 97 -0.55 20.38 -6.71
CA GLU A 97 -1.71 21.19 -7.04
C GLU A 97 -1.65 21.44 -8.54
N ALA A 98 -2.66 20.89 -9.21
CA ALA A 98 -2.88 21.07 -10.63
C ALA A 98 -2.89 22.56 -10.96
N GLU A 99 -2.05 22.93 -11.93
CA GLU A 99 -2.02 24.26 -12.50
C GLU A 99 -3.40 24.58 -13.10
N GLU A 100 -4.12 25.54 -12.52
CA GLU A 100 -5.21 26.21 -13.21
C GLU A 100 -4.62 27.28 -14.14
N PRO A 101 -4.76 27.19 -15.48
CA PRO A 101 -4.30 28.23 -16.37
C PRO A 101 -5.27 29.42 -16.28
N VAL A 102 -4.85 30.48 -15.57
CA VAL A 102 -5.56 31.77 -15.62
C VAL A 102 -5.36 32.40 -17.00
N ALA A 103 -6.29 32.12 -17.90
CA ALA A 103 -6.50 32.92 -19.09
C ALA A 103 -7.01 34.31 -18.68
N VAL A 104 -6.14 35.32 -18.69
CA VAL A 104 -6.58 36.73 -18.70
C VAL A 104 -6.46 37.26 -20.13
N GLY A 105 -7.62 37.35 -20.79
CA GLY A 105 -7.80 38.06 -22.04
C GLY A 105 -7.84 39.58 -21.83
N ALA A 106 -7.19 40.27 -22.77
CA ALA A 106 -7.57 41.52 -23.43
C ALA A 106 -8.38 42.60 -22.67
N GLY A 107 -7.83 43.84 -22.68
CA GLY A 107 -8.61 45.02 -23.09
C GLY A 107 -8.59 46.26 -22.19
N THR A 108 -7.96 47.32 -22.70
CA THR A 108 -8.34 48.76 -22.67
C THR A 108 -8.45 49.53 -21.34
N ASP A 109 -7.59 50.54 -21.16
CA ASP A 109 -7.91 51.97 -21.27
C ASP A 109 -6.60 52.77 -21.48
#